data_AF-A0A2V8TYC0-F1
#
_entry.id   AF-A0A2V8TYC0-F1
#
_cell.length_a   1.000
_cell.length_b   1.000
_cell.length_c   1.000
_cell.angle_alpha   90.00
_cell.angle_beta   90.00
_cell.angle_gamma   90.00
#
_symmetry.space_group_name_H-M   'P 1'
#
loop_
_entity.id
_entity.type
_entity.pdbx_description
1 polymer ?
#
loop_
_entity_poly.entity_id
_entity_poly.type
_entity_poly.pdbx_seq_one_letter_code
_entity_poly.pdbx_strand_id
1 'polypeptide(L)' 'VGRLEVGEPSVVVAVAATHRREALAACAHAIDRLKQDVPIWKKEHYADGAVWIEGPGAPHS' A
#
# COMPACT_ATOMS: atom_id res chain seq x y z
N VAL A 1 5.47 0.82 10.69
CA VAL A 1 5.03 -0.59 10.67
C VAL A 1 4.42 -0.90 12.03
N GLY A 2 3.20 -1.45 12.08
CA GLY A 2 2.44 -1.70 13.31
C GLY A 2 1.22 -2.58 13.02
N ARG A 3 0.46 -2.96 14.06
CA ARG A 3 -0.79 -3.72 13.90
C ARG A 3 -1.92 -2.78 13.50
N LEU A 4 -2.67 -3.17 12.48
CA LEU A 4 -3.85 -2.46 11.99
C LEU A 4 -5.05 -3.40 12.13
N GLU A 5 -6.16 -2.86 12.59
CA GLU A 5 -7.43 -3.57 12.62
C GLU A 5 -8.09 -3.55 11.22
N VAL A 6 -9.01 -4.48 11.01
CA VAL A 6 -9.73 -4.57 9.73
C VAL A 6 -10.52 -3.28 9.49
N GLY A 7 -10.30 -2.67 8.33
CA GLY A 7 -10.93 -1.41 7.94
C GLY A 7 -10.10 -0.16 8.22
N GLU A 8 -8.97 -0.28 8.93
CA GLU A 8 -8.07 0.86 9.15
C GLU A 8 -7.21 1.15 7.91
N PRO A 9 -7.00 2.44 7.56
CA PRO A 9 -6.15 2.80 6.44
C PRO A 9 -4.68 2.52 6.78
N SER A 10 -4.03 1.68 5.98
CA SER A 10 -2.60 1.38 6.11
C SER A 10 -1.70 2.46 5.48
N VAL A 11 -2.23 3.20 4.51
CA VAL A 11 -1.56 4.25 3.75
C VAL A 11 -2.56 5.36 3.44
N VAL A 12 -2.13 6.61 3.56
CA VAL A 12 -2.88 7.79 3.13
C VAL A 12 -1.99 8.63 2.21
N VAL A 13 -2.53 9.04 1.06
CA VAL A 13 -1.86 9.94 0.10
C VAL A 13 -2.76 11.15 -0.12
N ALA A 14 -2.22 12.35 0.03
CA ALA A 14 -2.92 13.61 -0.21
C ALA A 14 -2.15 14.45 -1.23
N VAL A 15 -2.87 14.98 -2.23
CA VAL A 15 -2.31 15.76 -3.33
C VAL A 15 -3.20 16.96 -3.64
N ALA A 16 -2.59 18.06 -4.08
CA ALA A 16 -3.29 19.27 -4.50
C ALA A 16 -2.64 19.83 -5.76
N ALA A 17 -3.46 20.31 -6.69
CA ALA A 17 -3.03 20.99 -7.91
C ALA A 17 -4.13 21.96 -8.38
N THR A 18 -3.75 22.94 -9.20
CA THR A 18 -4.67 23.95 -9.76
C THR A 18 -5.80 23.31 -10.56
N HIS A 19 -5.53 22.19 -11.23
CA HIS A 19 -6.51 21.45 -12.02
C HIS A 19 -6.62 20.00 -11.55
N ARG A 20 -7.85 19.48 -11.47
CA ARG A 20 -8.13 18.12 -10.98
C ARG A 20 -7.35 17.02 -11.73
N ARG A 21 -7.05 17.22 -13.02
CA ARG A 21 -6.34 16.23 -13.84
C ARG A 21 -4.93 15.97 -13.31
N GLU A 22 -4.22 17.03 -12.93
CA GLU A 22 -2.87 16.94 -12.40
C GLU A 22 -2.87 16.29 -11.02
N ALA A 23 -3.79 16.69 -10.14
CA ALA A 23 -3.94 16.09 -8.83
C ALA A 23 -4.22 14.59 -8.91
N LEU A 24 -5.15 14.16 -9.76
CA LEU A 24 -5.48 12.73 -9.94
C LEU A 24 -4.28 11.93 -10.48
N ALA A 25 -3.56 12.49 -11.47
CA ALA A 25 -2.37 11.85 -12.02
C ALA A 25 -1.25 11.70 -10.98
N ALA A 26 -1.01 12.75 -10.18
CA ALA A 26 -0.02 12.73 -9.11
C ALA A 26 -0.38 11.72 -8.02
N CYS A 27 -1.66 11.60 -7.65
CA CYS A 27 -2.11 10.64 -6.65
C CYS A 27 -1.85 9.19 -7.09
N ALA A 28 -2.20 8.86 -8.34
CA ALA A 28 -1.94 7.55 -8.92
C ALA A 28 -0.44 7.24 -8.95
N HIS A 29 0.36 8.19 -9.45
CA HIS A 29 1.82 8.04 -9.50
C HIS A 29 2.44 7.83 -8.11
N ALA A 30 1.99 8.57 -7.10
CA ALA A 30 2.50 8.43 -5.73
C ALA A 30 2.23 7.04 -5.14
N ILE A 31 1.04 6.48 -5.36
CA ILE A 31 0.71 5.11 -4.91
C ILE A 31 1.57 4.07 -5.64
N ASP A 32 1.74 4.21 -6.95
CA ASP A 32 2.52 3.27 -7.75
C ASP A 32 4.00 3.28 -7.36
N ARG A 33 4.59 4.46 -7.18
CA ARG A 33 5.98 4.61 -6.72
C ARG A 33 6.15 4.07 -5.30
N LEU A 34 5.20 4.35 -4.40
CA LEU A 34 5.22 3.80 -3.04
C LEU A 34 5.27 2.27 -3.05
N LYS A 35 4.43 1.62 -3.87
CA LYS A 35 4.40 0.16 -3.99
C LYS A 35 5.65 -0.43 -4.62
N GLN A 36 6.33 0.31 -5.50
CA GLN A 36 7.59 -0.11 -6.12
C GLN A 36 8.77 0.02 -5.14
N ASP A 37 8.88 1.17 -4.48
CA ASP A 37 10.03 1.50 -3.64
C ASP A 37 9.94 0.84 -2.25
N VAL A 38 8.72 0.69 -1.74
CA VAL A 38 8.45 0.03 -0.47
C VAL A 38 7.73 -1.28 -0.76
N PRO A 39 8.44 -2.41 -0.79
CA PRO A 39 7.79 -3.72 -0.74
C PRO A 39 7.03 -3.82 0.60
N ILE A 40 5.73 -3.50 0.58
CA ILE A 40 4.87 -3.60 1.76
C ILE A 40 4.56 -5.09 1.95
N TRP A 41 5.21 -5.72 2.93
CA TRP A 41 4.83 -7.05 3.40
C TRP A 41 3.72 -6.92 4.45
N LYS A 42 2.57 -7.53 4.19
CA LYS A 42 1.45 -7.57 5.13
C LYS A 42 1.43 -8.95 5.80
N LYS A 43 1.57 -8.97 7.13
CA LYS A 43 1.34 -10.20 7.90
C LYS A 43 -0.10 -10.22 8.38
N GLU A 44 -0.86 -11.19 7.90
CA GLU A 44 -2.25 -11.38 8.34
C GLU A 44 -2.28 -12.39 9.48
N HIS A 45 -3.02 -12.05 10.54
CA HIS A 45 -3.17 -12.88 11.73
C HIS A 45 -4.58 -13.46 11.75
N TYR A 46 -4.67 -14.78 11.72
CA TYR A 46 -5.89 -15.57 11.79
C TYR A 46 -5.96 -16.31 13.14
N ALA A 47 -7.10 -16.93 13.46
CA ALA A 47 -7.29 -17.64 14.73
C ALA A 47 -6.37 -18.87 14.89
N ASP A 48 -5.91 -19.43 13.77
CA ASP A 48 -5.12 -20.66 13.65
C ASP A 48 -3.65 -20.39 13.30
N GLY A 49 -3.24 -19.14 13.07
CA GLY A 49 -1.86 -18.82 12.72
C GLY A 49 -1.69 -17.44 12.09
N ALA A 50 -0.51 -17.20 11.51
CA ALA A 50 -0.24 -15.96 10.80
C ALA A 50 0.55 -16.21 9.52
N VAL A 51 0.14 -15.57 8.43
CA VAL A 51 0.70 -15.75 7.09
C VAL A 51 1.27 -14.42 6.59
N TRP A 52 2.43 -14.46 5.97
CA TRP A 52 2.98 -13.32 5.25
C TRP A 52 2.43 -13.28 3.84
N ILE A 53 1.82 -12.16 3.47
CA ILE A 53 1.39 -11.89 2.11
C ILE A 53 2.53 -11.12 1.41
N GLU A 54 3.11 -11.75 0.40
CA GLU A 54 4.09 -11.11 -0.47
C GLU A 54 3.39 -10.12 -1.41
N GLY A 55 3.95 -8.92 -1.53
CA GLY A 55 3.50 -7.95 -2.52
C GLY A 55 3.78 -8.45 -3.95
N PRO A 56 3.15 -7.86 -4.98
CA PRO A 56 3.20 -8.31 -6.37
C PRO A 56 4.58 -8.18 -7.07
N GLY A 57 5.68 -8.10 -6.32
CA GLY A 57 7.05 -8.01 -6.83
C GLY A 57 8.04 -9.02 -6.22
N ALA A 58 7.57 -9.97 -5.39
CA ALA A 58 8.43 -11.06 -4.96
C ALA A 58 8.64 -12.03 -6.13
N PRO A 59 9.88 -12.35 -6.53
CA PRO A 59 10.10 -13.40 -7.51
C PRO A 59 9.59 -14.71 -6.92
N HIS A 60 8.64 -15.35 -7.61
CA HIS A 60 8.23 -16.72 -7.31
C HIS A 60 9.47 -17.60 -7.44
N SER A 61 9.98 -18.09 -6.31
CA SER A 61 10.94 -19.20 -6.26
C SER A 61 10.23 -20.53 -6.40
#